data_AF-A0A7V2MSD0-F1
#
_entry.id   AF-A0A7V2MSD0-F1
#
_cell.length_a   1.000
_cell.length_b   1.000
_cell.length_c   1.000
_cell.angle_alpha   90.00
_cell.angle_beta   90.00
_cell.angle_gamma   90.00
#
_symmetry.space_group_name_H-M   'P 1'
#
loop_
_entity.id
_entity.type
_entity.pdbx_description
1 polymer ?
#
loop_
_entity_poly.entity_id
_entity_poly.type
_entity_poly.pdbx_seq_one_letter_code
_entity_poly.pdbx_strand_id
1 'polypeptide(L)'
;MLIILFSFIRVGGFCEVEDYIYFTDIGEVNVNDGKIYRFRKGTKNIEPIDFSGLLIDPKGIKKFRNYFIIADINGIWKLALNNMSLTKIIDYKDFEIEPKLLLDVALSPNGILYISDVFSDAVYKFNISGNVKLAFNVRRPSGLAIDSLGRIYVLTFTSPSNIYVYENDSLKLLMKSNLIRAGYGLTINGNKLYATGLLSDNVVEIDLNNLKEKEIYKTKGHPTSILFSNGKLYVGLSDDNDFEIIELQY
;
A
#
# COMPACT_ATOMS: atom_id res chain seq x y z
N MET A 1 -20.91 -7.64 -7.75
CA MET A 1 -20.44 -6.32 -7.27
C MET A 1 -21.09 -6.04 -5.93
N LEU A 2 -20.31 -5.99 -4.87
CA LEU A 2 -20.78 -5.63 -3.52
C LEU A 2 -20.09 -4.32 -3.13
N ILE A 3 -20.87 -3.27 -2.93
CA ILE A 3 -20.40 -1.98 -2.44
C ILE A 3 -20.80 -1.93 -0.98
N ILE A 4 -19.84 -1.69 -0.08
CA ILE A 4 -20.10 -1.69 1.36
C ILE A 4 -19.83 -0.29 1.90
N LEU A 5 -20.79 0.63 1.74
CA LEU A 5 -20.64 2.03 2.17
C LEU A 5 -20.49 2.15 3.69
N PHE A 6 -19.40 2.77 4.13
CA PHE A 6 -19.22 3.23 5.51
C PHE A 6 -19.00 4.75 5.57
N SER A 7 -19.23 5.31 6.75
CA SER A 7 -18.95 6.72 7.06
C SER A 7 -17.66 6.82 7.88
N PHE A 8 -16.76 7.74 7.50
CA PHE A 8 -15.50 8.14 8.18
C PHE A 8 -14.32 7.15 8.20
N ILE A 9 -13.81 6.68 7.05
CA ILE A 9 -12.61 5.84 6.92
C ILE A 9 -11.82 6.27 5.68
N ARG A 10 -10.59 6.78 5.86
CA ARG A 10 -9.68 7.09 4.75
C ARG A 10 -8.67 5.96 4.63
N VAL A 11 -8.94 5.00 3.76
CA VAL A 11 -8.16 3.76 3.72
C VAL A 11 -6.73 4.01 3.22
N GLY A 12 -5.75 3.71 4.08
CA GLY A 12 -4.32 3.92 3.79
C GLY A 12 -3.62 2.72 3.14
N GLY A 13 -4.06 1.50 3.45
CA GLY A 13 -3.48 0.26 2.95
C GLY A 13 -4.25 -0.96 3.43
N PHE A 14 -4.09 -2.09 2.73
CA PHE A 14 -4.74 -3.36 3.07
C PHE A 14 -3.72 -4.47 3.32
N CYS A 15 -4.10 -5.43 4.16
CA CYS A 15 -3.37 -6.69 4.30
C CYS A 15 -4.34 -7.85 4.57
N GLU A 16 -4.12 -8.98 3.91
CA GLU A 16 -4.87 -10.22 4.16
C GLU A 16 -4.18 -11.07 5.23
N VAL A 17 -4.99 -11.67 6.12
CA VAL A 17 -4.59 -12.76 7.02
C VAL A 17 -5.72 -13.78 7.09
N GLU A 18 -5.48 -14.97 6.55
CA GLU A 18 -6.45 -16.08 6.57
C GLU A 18 -7.82 -15.63 6.02
N ASP A 19 -8.87 -15.62 6.86
CA ASP A 19 -10.22 -15.21 6.49
C ASP A 19 -10.49 -13.70 6.64
N TYR A 20 -9.52 -12.93 7.09
CA TYR A 20 -9.68 -11.51 7.41
C TYR A 20 -8.90 -10.61 6.46
N ILE A 21 -9.51 -9.46 6.17
CA ILE A 21 -8.82 -8.31 5.59
C ILE A 21 -8.67 -7.29 6.70
N TYR A 22 -7.44 -6.79 6.84
CA TYR A 22 -7.07 -5.69 7.70
C TYR A 22 -6.79 -4.47 6.85
N PHE A 23 -7.08 -3.28 7.37
CA PHE A 23 -6.71 -2.05 6.70
C PHE A 23 -6.44 -0.93 7.70
N THR A 24 -5.61 0.01 7.30
CA THR A 24 -5.36 1.24 8.03
C THR A 24 -6.38 2.30 7.66
N ASP A 25 -6.85 3.03 8.64
CA ASP A 25 -7.59 4.27 8.47
C ASP A 25 -6.66 5.43 8.85
N ILE A 26 -6.45 6.35 7.91
CA ILE A 26 -5.55 7.49 8.06
C ILE A 26 -6.05 8.44 9.16
N GLY A 27 -7.33 8.46 9.54
CA GLY A 27 -7.85 9.35 10.58
C GLY A 27 -8.06 10.78 10.06
N GLU A 28 -7.78 11.83 10.84
CA GLU A 28 -7.62 13.23 10.41
C GLU A 28 -6.14 13.54 10.13
N VAL A 29 -5.84 14.44 9.18
CA VAL A 29 -4.44 14.66 8.76
C VAL A 29 -3.62 15.25 9.90
N ASN A 30 -2.50 14.62 10.25
CA ASN A 30 -1.61 15.00 11.35
C ASN A 30 -2.25 14.96 12.75
N VAL A 31 -3.33 14.19 12.92
CA VAL A 31 -3.99 13.97 14.20
C VAL A 31 -3.74 12.54 14.65
N ASN A 32 -3.59 12.30 15.94
CA ASN A 32 -3.30 10.97 16.48
C ASN A 32 -4.57 10.12 16.67
N ASP A 33 -5.41 10.05 15.63
CA ASP A 33 -6.68 9.32 15.60
C ASP A 33 -6.71 8.19 14.57
N GLY A 34 -5.57 7.94 13.88
CA GLY A 34 -5.39 6.84 12.95
C GLY A 34 -5.65 5.47 13.60
N LYS A 35 -6.27 4.57 12.84
CA LYS A 35 -6.76 3.27 13.34
C LYS A 35 -6.38 2.13 12.42
N ILE A 36 -6.52 0.92 12.94
CA ILE A 36 -6.54 -0.30 12.13
C ILE A 36 -7.92 -0.90 12.28
N TYR A 37 -8.48 -1.36 11.17
CA TYR A 37 -9.73 -2.09 11.15
C TYR A 37 -9.51 -3.47 10.56
N ARG A 38 -10.44 -4.38 10.84
CA ARG A 38 -10.52 -5.66 10.16
C ARG A 38 -11.95 -6.02 9.83
N PHE A 39 -12.12 -6.87 8.83
CA PHE A 39 -13.39 -7.56 8.59
C PHE A 39 -13.15 -8.98 8.11
N ARG A 40 -14.08 -9.87 8.44
CA ARG A 40 -14.06 -11.22 7.89
C ARG A 40 -14.58 -11.19 6.46
N LYS A 41 -13.83 -11.79 5.52
CA LYS A 41 -14.21 -11.91 4.11
C LYS A 41 -15.62 -12.49 3.98
N GLY A 42 -16.44 -11.88 3.14
CA GLY A 42 -17.84 -12.27 2.93
C GLY A 42 -18.82 -11.75 3.98
N THR A 43 -18.35 -11.01 5.00
CA THR A 43 -19.23 -10.31 5.95
C THR A 43 -19.20 -8.80 5.71
N LYS A 44 -20.13 -8.08 6.34
CA LYS A 44 -20.17 -6.60 6.34
C LYS A 44 -19.72 -6.00 7.68
N ASN A 45 -19.30 -6.84 8.63
CA ASN A 45 -18.93 -6.37 9.96
C ASN A 45 -17.47 -5.92 9.95
N ILE A 46 -17.25 -4.63 10.21
CA ILE A 46 -15.93 -4.05 10.38
C ILE A 46 -15.69 -3.83 11.89
N GLU A 47 -14.55 -4.31 12.37
CA GLU A 47 -14.15 -4.25 13.76
C GLU A 47 -12.91 -3.34 13.89
N PRO A 48 -12.95 -2.29 14.73
CA PRO A 48 -11.77 -1.50 15.02
C PRO A 48 -10.79 -2.27 15.90
N ILE A 49 -9.50 -2.04 15.65
CA ILE A 49 -8.37 -2.41 16.49
C ILE A 49 -7.77 -1.08 16.94
N ASP A 50 -8.21 -0.65 18.10
CA ASP A 50 -7.97 0.70 18.58
C ASP A 50 -6.61 0.81 19.29
N PHE A 51 -5.77 1.70 18.77
CA PHE A 51 -4.47 2.09 19.34
C PHE A 51 -4.48 3.58 19.71
N SER A 52 -5.64 4.11 20.07
CA SER A 52 -5.95 5.52 20.34
C SER A 52 -4.74 6.33 20.83
N GLY A 53 -4.40 7.37 20.07
CA GLY A 53 -3.33 8.29 20.39
C GLY A 53 -1.92 7.88 19.92
N LEU A 54 -1.75 6.69 19.32
CA LEU A 54 -0.45 6.22 18.85
C LEU A 54 -0.18 6.48 17.37
N LEU A 55 -1.11 6.09 16.49
CA LEU A 55 -0.98 6.26 15.05
C LEU A 55 -1.47 7.64 14.63
N ILE A 56 -0.73 8.31 13.75
CA ILE A 56 -1.08 9.64 13.28
C ILE A 56 -1.75 9.56 11.91
N ASP A 57 -1.04 9.03 10.92
CA ASP A 57 -1.43 9.09 9.52
C ASP A 57 -1.18 7.73 8.83
N PRO A 58 -1.57 6.58 9.42
CA PRO A 58 -1.11 5.26 9.01
C PRO A 58 -1.55 4.91 7.59
N LYS A 59 -0.62 4.40 6.77
CA LYS A 59 -0.84 4.09 5.35
C LYS A 59 -0.55 2.62 5.05
N GLY A 60 0.51 2.32 4.30
CA GLY A 60 0.88 0.96 3.95
C GLY A 60 0.93 0.03 5.16
N ILE A 61 0.33 -1.15 5.02
CA ILE A 61 0.32 -2.22 6.03
C ILE A 61 0.70 -3.54 5.37
N LYS A 62 1.65 -4.27 5.97
CA LYS A 62 2.09 -5.57 5.45
C LYS A 62 2.33 -6.59 6.55
N LYS A 63 1.80 -7.80 6.36
CA LYS A 63 2.10 -8.94 7.23
C LYS A 63 3.51 -9.44 7.01
N PHE A 64 4.25 -9.62 8.10
CA PHE A 64 5.47 -10.40 8.13
C PHE A 64 5.46 -11.32 9.36
N ARG A 65 5.43 -12.63 9.12
CA ARG A 65 5.30 -13.66 10.18
C ARG A 65 4.06 -13.39 11.06
N ASN A 66 4.25 -13.17 12.36
CA ASN A 66 3.19 -12.96 13.35
C ASN A 66 2.97 -11.47 13.71
N TYR A 67 3.31 -10.56 12.81
CA TYR A 67 3.10 -9.13 13.01
C TYR A 67 2.74 -8.42 11.70
N PHE A 68 2.14 -7.24 11.83
CA PHE A 68 2.07 -6.25 10.77
C PHE A 68 3.20 -5.23 10.91
N ILE A 69 3.65 -4.74 9.77
CA ILE A 69 4.46 -3.54 9.62
C ILE A 69 3.57 -2.46 9.03
N ILE A 70 3.57 -1.30 9.65
CA ILE A 70 2.70 -0.17 9.30
C ILE A 70 3.59 1.04 9.05
N ALA A 71 3.43 1.64 7.87
CA ALA A 71 3.96 2.95 7.55
C ALA A 71 3.09 4.02 8.21
N ASP A 72 3.69 4.91 8.98
CA ASP A 72 3.02 6.07 9.58
C ASP A 72 3.88 7.33 9.32
N ILE A 73 3.31 8.52 9.39
CA ILE A 73 4.05 9.77 9.14
C ILE A 73 5.24 9.96 10.09
N ASN A 74 5.18 9.37 11.28
CA ASN A 74 6.20 9.50 12.33
C ASN A 74 7.15 8.29 12.43
N GLY A 75 7.16 7.41 11.42
CA GLY A 75 8.06 6.27 11.34
C GLY A 75 7.38 4.95 11.01
N ILE A 76 7.99 3.85 11.45
CA ILE A 76 7.52 2.50 11.14
C ILE A 76 7.08 1.81 12.43
N TRP A 77 5.86 1.31 12.43
CA TRP A 77 5.25 0.61 13.54
C TRP A 77 5.15 -0.88 13.27
N LYS A 78 5.22 -1.67 14.34
CA LYS A 78 5.04 -3.11 14.36
C LYS A 78 3.88 -3.46 15.28
N LEU A 79 2.87 -4.13 14.74
CA LEU A 79 1.76 -4.70 15.50
C LEU A 79 1.91 -6.21 15.62
N ALA A 80 2.18 -6.74 16.80
CA ALA A 80 2.22 -8.17 17.07
C ALA A 80 0.79 -8.75 17.12
N LEU A 81 0.52 -9.81 16.34
CA LEU A 81 -0.85 -10.36 16.19
C LEU A 81 -1.25 -11.33 17.31
N ASN A 82 -0.28 -11.88 18.06
CA ASN A 82 -0.55 -12.78 19.18
C ASN A 82 -1.13 -12.08 20.41
N ASN A 83 -0.73 -10.83 20.65
CA ASN A 83 -1.11 -10.08 21.84
C ASN A 83 -1.60 -8.65 21.52
N MET A 84 -1.76 -8.33 20.24
CA MET A 84 -2.18 -7.02 19.76
C MET A 84 -1.32 -5.86 20.27
N SER A 85 -0.02 -6.08 20.51
CA SER A 85 0.90 -5.04 20.96
C SER A 85 1.44 -4.22 19.79
N LEU A 86 1.23 -2.90 19.83
CA LEU A 86 1.76 -1.94 18.88
C LEU A 86 3.04 -1.29 19.41
N THR A 87 4.11 -1.30 18.63
CA THR A 87 5.43 -0.75 19.00
C THR A 87 6.04 0.01 17.83
N LYS A 88 6.55 1.21 18.07
CA LYS A 88 7.36 1.91 17.07
C LYS A 88 8.74 1.24 17.00
N ILE A 89 9.16 0.81 15.82
CA ILE A 89 10.43 0.10 15.62
C ILE A 89 11.50 0.96 14.95
N ILE A 90 11.08 2.00 14.23
CA ILE A 90 11.93 2.99 13.56
C ILE A 90 11.23 4.33 13.71
N ASP A 91 11.93 5.33 14.27
CA ASP A 91 11.44 6.70 14.31
C ASP A 91 11.77 7.43 13.01
N TYR A 92 10.98 8.43 12.62
CA TYR A 92 11.23 9.20 11.40
C TYR A 92 12.63 9.84 11.38
N LYS A 93 13.21 10.11 12.55
CA LYS A 93 14.57 10.64 12.71
C LYS A 93 15.68 9.62 12.43
N ASP A 94 15.37 8.34 12.40
CA ASP A 94 16.34 7.27 12.15
C ASP A 94 16.64 7.10 10.64
N PHE A 95 15.85 7.74 9.78
CA PHE A 95 16.07 7.73 8.33
C PHE A 95 17.25 8.65 7.96
N GLU A 96 18.02 8.25 6.93
CA GLU A 96 19.10 9.08 6.38
C GLU A 96 18.60 10.45 5.90
N ILE A 97 17.37 10.49 5.40
CA ILE A 97 16.62 11.70 5.06
C ILE A 97 15.28 11.59 5.77
N GLU A 98 14.94 12.60 6.57
CA GLU A 98 13.66 12.65 7.29
C GLU A 98 12.50 12.44 6.31
N PRO A 99 11.65 11.42 6.53
CA PRO A 99 10.64 11.07 5.58
C PRO A 99 9.52 12.10 5.60
N LYS A 100 8.95 12.38 4.42
CA LYS A 100 7.91 13.42 4.25
C LYS A 100 6.53 12.85 4.03
N LEU A 101 6.42 11.73 3.33
CA LEU A 101 5.16 11.03 3.13
C LEU A 101 5.41 9.55 2.84
N LEU A 102 5.51 8.75 3.91
CA LEU A 102 5.55 7.30 3.81
C LEU A 102 4.20 6.79 3.32
N LEU A 103 4.17 6.11 2.16
CA LEU A 103 2.90 5.65 1.56
C LEU A 103 2.70 4.15 1.66
N ASP A 104 3.62 3.34 1.13
CA ASP A 104 3.39 1.91 0.97
C ASP A 104 4.56 1.09 1.51
N VAL A 105 4.27 -0.13 1.96
CA VAL A 105 5.26 -1.06 2.50
C VAL A 105 5.14 -2.44 1.85
N ALA A 106 6.24 -2.92 1.31
CA ALA A 106 6.32 -4.22 0.65
C ALA A 106 7.36 -5.12 1.31
N LEU A 107 7.11 -6.43 1.26
CA LEU A 107 7.97 -7.46 1.83
C LEU A 107 8.52 -8.33 0.71
N SER A 108 9.84 -8.47 0.67
CA SER A 108 10.51 -9.37 -0.26
C SER A 108 10.62 -10.79 0.27
N PRO A 109 10.81 -11.81 -0.60
CA PRO A 109 10.93 -13.22 -0.19
C PRO A 109 12.06 -13.52 0.80
N ASN A 110 13.14 -12.72 0.80
CA ASN A 110 14.27 -12.88 1.71
C ASN A 110 14.05 -12.18 3.08
N GLY A 111 12.89 -11.56 3.30
CA GLY A 111 12.54 -10.90 4.55
C GLY A 111 12.98 -9.43 4.68
N ILE A 112 13.49 -8.82 3.60
CA ILE A 112 13.76 -7.37 3.57
C ILE A 112 12.45 -6.64 3.29
N LEU A 113 12.19 -5.60 4.07
CA LEU A 113 11.05 -4.70 3.89
C LEU A 113 11.47 -3.46 3.13
N TYR A 114 10.57 -2.93 2.33
CA TYR A 114 10.76 -1.72 1.54
C TYR A 114 9.61 -0.76 1.81
N ILE A 115 9.91 0.53 1.86
CA ILE A 115 8.91 1.59 2.11
C ILE A 115 9.16 2.76 1.17
N SER A 116 8.09 3.27 0.57
CA SER A 116 8.14 4.41 -0.34
C SER A 116 7.95 5.72 0.41
N ASP A 117 8.72 6.74 0.02
CA ASP A 117 8.50 8.12 0.43
C ASP A 117 8.34 9.02 -0.81
N VAL A 118 7.13 9.53 -0.99
CA VAL A 118 6.75 10.30 -2.18
C VAL A 118 7.55 11.59 -2.31
N PHE A 119 7.71 12.35 -1.23
CA PHE A 119 8.26 13.71 -1.31
C PHE A 119 9.75 13.79 -0.99
N SER A 120 10.35 12.65 -0.65
CA SER A 120 11.80 12.47 -0.60
C SER A 120 12.37 11.80 -1.85
N ASP A 121 11.51 11.45 -2.83
CA ASP A 121 11.92 10.76 -4.08
C ASP A 121 12.74 9.49 -3.80
N ALA A 122 12.36 8.73 -2.77
CA ALA A 122 13.17 7.65 -2.20
C ALA A 122 12.34 6.40 -1.89
N VAL A 123 12.97 5.25 -2.09
CA VAL A 123 12.53 3.98 -1.49
C VAL A 123 13.60 3.55 -0.49
N TYR A 124 13.19 3.30 0.74
CA TYR A 124 14.06 2.80 1.80
C TYR A 124 13.89 1.29 1.97
N LYS A 125 14.94 0.63 2.43
CA LYS A 125 14.92 -0.78 2.85
C LYS A 125 15.23 -0.88 4.33
N PHE A 126 14.59 -1.83 5.00
CA PHE A 126 14.78 -2.03 6.43
C PHE A 126 14.51 -3.46 6.86
N ASN A 127 14.87 -3.75 8.11
CA ASN A 127 14.57 -5.01 8.79
C ASN A 127 13.93 -4.76 10.16
N ILE A 128 13.47 -5.82 10.80
CA ILE A 128 12.76 -5.73 12.09
C ILE A 128 13.66 -5.30 13.25
N SER A 129 14.98 -5.30 13.06
CA SER A 129 15.95 -4.82 14.05
C SER A 129 16.10 -3.31 14.05
N GLY A 130 15.34 -2.58 13.23
CA GLY A 130 15.33 -1.11 13.20
C GLY A 130 16.36 -0.48 12.28
N ASN A 131 17.08 -1.27 11.46
CA ASN A 131 18.07 -0.71 10.53
C ASN A 131 17.37 -0.27 9.24
N VAL A 132 17.08 1.03 9.11
CA VAL A 132 16.57 1.65 7.87
C VAL A 132 17.71 2.28 7.07
N LYS A 133 17.71 2.09 5.75
CA LYS A 133 18.69 2.66 4.81
C LYS A 133 18.05 3.02 3.49
N LEU A 134 18.64 3.94 2.75
CA LEU A 134 18.23 4.19 1.36
C LEU A 134 18.44 2.92 0.52
N ALA A 135 17.43 2.51 -0.24
CA ALA A 135 17.56 1.43 -1.22
C ALA A 135 17.92 2.00 -2.59
N PHE A 136 17.09 2.92 -3.09
CA PHE A 136 17.29 3.62 -4.36
C PHE A 136 16.42 4.87 -4.44
N ASN A 137 16.82 5.80 -5.31
CA ASN A 137 16.05 7.02 -5.60
C ASN A 137 15.17 6.80 -6.84
N VAL A 138 13.96 7.33 -6.79
CA VAL A 138 13.01 7.33 -7.91
C VAL A 138 12.05 8.48 -7.67
N ARG A 139 11.63 9.18 -8.73
CA ARG A 139 10.74 10.33 -8.56
C ARG A 139 9.36 9.89 -8.07
N ARG A 140 8.95 10.41 -6.91
CA ARG A 140 7.63 10.26 -6.29
C ARG A 140 7.13 8.82 -6.22
N PRO A 141 7.85 7.88 -5.59
CA PRO A 141 7.39 6.51 -5.45
C PRO A 141 6.15 6.49 -4.54
N SER A 142 5.13 5.75 -4.94
CA SER A 142 3.91 5.54 -4.16
C SER A 142 3.71 4.06 -3.88
N GLY A 143 3.09 3.33 -4.81
CA GLY A 143 2.77 1.91 -4.64
C GLY A 143 3.97 1.00 -4.88
N LEU A 144 4.12 -0.01 -4.03
CA LEU A 144 5.18 -1.01 -4.09
C LEU A 144 4.61 -2.42 -4.19
N ALA A 145 5.04 -3.16 -5.22
CA ALA A 145 4.75 -4.59 -5.32
C ALA A 145 6.05 -5.37 -5.52
N ILE A 146 6.18 -6.52 -4.86
CA ILE A 146 7.37 -7.37 -4.98
C ILE A 146 6.92 -8.75 -5.42
N ASP A 147 7.55 -9.29 -6.46
CA ASP A 147 7.25 -10.64 -6.95
C ASP A 147 8.04 -11.74 -6.22
N SER A 148 7.76 -12.99 -6.60
CA SER A 148 8.40 -14.17 -5.99
C SER A 148 9.90 -14.29 -6.29
N LEU A 149 10.42 -13.56 -7.28
CA LEU A 149 11.84 -13.49 -7.59
C LEU A 149 12.55 -12.35 -6.83
N GLY A 150 11.78 -11.50 -6.12
CA GLY A 150 12.29 -10.36 -5.39
C GLY A 150 12.44 -9.08 -6.24
N ARG A 151 11.86 -9.04 -7.45
CA ARG A 151 11.82 -7.82 -8.26
C ARG A 151 10.82 -6.85 -7.66
N ILE A 152 11.24 -5.59 -7.51
CA ILE A 152 10.41 -4.54 -6.89
C ILE A 152 9.84 -3.67 -7.99
N TYR A 153 8.52 -3.69 -8.12
CA TYR A 153 7.77 -2.80 -9.01
C TYR A 153 7.35 -1.57 -8.22
N VAL A 154 7.59 -0.41 -8.82
CA VAL A 154 7.33 0.89 -8.19
C VAL A 154 6.42 1.70 -9.09
N LEU A 155 5.22 2.03 -8.59
CA LEU A 155 4.33 2.99 -9.21
C LEU A 155 4.70 4.40 -8.74
N THR A 156 4.64 5.40 -9.64
CA THR A 156 4.94 6.78 -9.26
C THR A 156 3.69 7.65 -9.16
N PHE A 157 3.66 8.51 -8.14
CA PHE A 157 2.67 9.58 -7.96
C PHE A 157 2.95 10.76 -8.90
N THR A 158 2.92 10.50 -10.20
CA THR A 158 3.06 11.49 -11.28
C THR A 158 1.89 11.40 -12.24
N SER A 159 1.70 12.41 -13.09
CA SER A 159 0.61 12.45 -14.07
C SER A 159 1.16 12.78 -15.46
N PRO A 160 1.24 11.82 -16.38
CA PRO A 160 0.95 10.37 -16.20
C PRO A 160 1.95 9.67 -15.26
N SER A 161 1.54 8.51 -14.73
CA SER A 161 2.36 7.67 -13.83
C SER A 161 3.34 6.79 -14.60
N ASN A 162 4.50 6.55 -14.00
CA ASN A 162 5.47 5.58 -14.47
C ASN A 162 5.42 4.33 -13.60
N ILE A 163 5.75 3.19 -14.19
CA ILE A 163 6.08 1.97 -13.46
C ILE A 163 7.56 1.68 -13.69
N TYR A 164 8.32 1.56 -12.61
CA TYR A 164 9.71 1.12 -12.61
C TYR A 164 9.80 -0.32 -12.10
N VAL A 165 10.87 -1.00 -12.48
CA VAL A 165 11.31 -2.27 -11.89
C VAL A 165 12.72 -2.10 -11.34
N TYR A 166 12.93 -2.52 -10.10
CA TYR A 166 14.25 -2.59 -9.46
C TYR A 166 14.63 -4.05 -9.22
N GLU A 167 15.77 -4.44 -9.76
CA GLU A 167 16.33 -5.79 -9.69
C GLU A 167 17.85 -5.72 -9.85
N ASN A 168 18.60 -6.53 -9.10
CA ASN A 168 20.07 -6.61 -9.18
C ASN A 168 20.75 -5.23 -9.09
N ASP A 169 20.34 -4.43 -8.10
CA ASP A 169 20.81 -3.06 -7.85
C ASP A 169 20.60 -2.09 -9.03
N SER A 170 19.71 -2.42 -9.97
CA SER A 170 19.41 -1.60 -11.15
C SER A 170 17.94 -1.21 -11.17
N LEU A 171 17.66 0.10 -11.21
CA LEU A 171 16.33 0.65 -11.45
C LEU A 171 16.13 0.91 -12.94
N LYS A 172 15.05 0.38 -13.51
CA LYS A 172 14.69 0.56 -14.93
C LYS A 172 13.26 1.03 -15.05
N LEU A 173 13.02 2.00 -15.93
CA LEU A 173 11.67 2.37 -16.33
C LEU A 173 11.08 1.19 -17.11
N LEU A 174 10.00 0.60 -16.59
CA LEU A 174 9.29 -0.50 -17.26
C LEU A 174 8.31 0.05 -18.29
N MET A 175 7.48 1.01 -17.89
CA MET A 175 6.54 1.69 -18.78
C MET A 175 6.07 3.03 -18.22
N LYS A 176 5.54 3.86 -19.10
CA LYS A 176 4.77 5.05 -18.77
C LYS A 176 3.31 4.75 -19.08
N SER A 177 2.45 4.76 -18.07
CA SER A 177 1.02 4.47 -18.24
C SER A 177 0.31 5.66 -18.89
N ASN A 178 -0.59 5.40 -19.83
CA ASN A 178 -1.49 6.42 -20.38
C ASN A 178 -2.83 6.46 -19.63
N LEU A 179 -3.13 5.44 -18.83
CA LEU A 179 -4.38 5.32 -18.09
C LEU A 179 -4.30 5.84 -16.66
N ILE A 180 -3.12 5.82 -16.05
CA ILE A 180 -2.94 6.12 -14.62
C ILE A 180 -2.43 7.56 -14.42
N ARG A 181 -3.20 8.37 -13.70
CA ARG A 181 -2.80 9.71 -13.23
C ARG A 181 -2.71 9.72 -11.71
N ALA A 182 -1.55 10.18 -11.19
CA ALA A 182 -1.22 10.15 -9.77
C ALA A 182 -1.42 8.74 -9.16
N GLY A 183 -0.66 7.78 -9.67
CA GLY A 183 -0.70 6.39 -9.23
C GLY A 183 -0.44 6.27 -7.73
N TYR A 184 -1.22 5.44 -7.04
CA TYR A 184 -1.18 5.34 -5.58
C TYR A 184 -0.94 3.90 -5.10
N GLY A 185 -1.93 3.03 -5.19
CA GLY A 185 -1.81 1.63 -4.79
C GLY A 185 -1.27 0.75 -5.93
N LEU A 186 -0.44 -0.24 -5.58
CA LEU A 186 0.06 -1.25 -6.51
C LEU A 186 0.08 -2.63 -5.85
N THR A 187 -0.49 -3.63 -6.52
CA THR A 187 -0.38 -5.05 -6.10
C THR A 187 -0.01 -5.92 -7.29
N ILE A 188 0.51 -7.11 -7.03
CA ILE A 188 0.90 -8.08 -8.06
C ILE A 188 0.23 -9.44 -7.80
N ASN A 189 -0.16 -10.12 -8.88
CA ASN A 189 -0.56 -11.52 -8.88
C ASN A 189 0.00 -12.21 -10.14
N GLY A 190 0.99 -13.09 -9.96
CA GLY A 190 1.67 -13.76 -11.08
C GLY A 190 2.33 -12.74 -12.02
N ASN A 191 1.93 -12.74 -13.29
CA ASN A 191 2.41 -11.81 -14.31
C ASN A 191 1.57 -10.52 -14.42
N LYS A 192 0.65 -10.26 -13.50
CA LYS A 192 -0.24 -9.10 -13.57
C LYS A 192 0.03 -8.12 -12.43
N LEU A 193 0.21 -6.85 -12.77
CA LEU A 193 0.10 -5.75 -11.82
C LEU A 193 -1.33 -5.21 -11.85
N TYR A 194 -1.81 -4.78 -10.68
CA TYR A 194 -3.03 -4.01 -10.53
C TYR A 194 -2.68 -2.71 -9.84
N ALA A 195 -3.02 -1.59 -10.46
CA ALA A 195 -2.67 -0.25 -10.00
C ALA A 195 -3.90 0.64 -9.88
N THR A 196 -3.90 1.54 -8.91
CA THR A 196 -4.91 2.59 -8.79
C THR A 196 -4.38 3.94 -9.27
N GLY A 197 -5.18 4.68 -10.02
CA GLY A 197 -4.91 6.06 -10.37
C GLY A 197 -5.79 7.01 -9.60
N LEU A 198 -5.23 7.75 -8.63
CA LEU A 198 -5.98 8.63 -7.73
C LEU A 198 -6.77 9.68 -8.53
N LEU A 199 -6.12 10.38 -9.47
CA LEU A 199 -6.76 11.47 -10.24
C LEU A 199 -7.47 10.99 -11.50
N SER A 200 -7.32 9.71 -11.85
CA SER A 200 -8.01 9.08 -12.98
C SER A 200 -9.15 8.16 -12.53
N ASP A 201 -9.42 8.05 -11.23
CA ASP A 201 -10.45 7.22 -10.58
C ASP A 201 -10.58 5.82 -11.17
N ASN A 202 -9.45 5.19 -11.48
CA ASN A 202 -9.45 3.92 -12.18
C ASN A 202 -8.55 2.88 -11.53
N VAL A 203 -8.91 1.63 -11.80
CA VAL A 203 -8.12 0.45 -11.52
C VAL A 203 -7.67 -0.13 -12.85
N VAL A 204 -6.37 -0.28 -12.99
CA VAL A 204 -5.72 -0.70 -14.24
C VAL A 204 -5.02 -2.03 -14.01
N GLU A 205 -5.31 -3.01 -14.84
CA GLU A 205 -4.54 -4.25 -14.96
C GLU A 205 -3.43 -4.05 -15.99
N ILE A 206 -2.22 -4.51 -15.67
CA ILE A 206 -1.05 -4.46 -16.54
C ILE A 206 -0.46 -5.87 -16.66
N ASP A 207 -0.37 -6.40 -17.89
CA ASP A 207 0.27 -7.68 -18.16
C ASP A 207 1.79 -7.49 -18.31
N LEU A 208 2.57 -8.04 -17.38
CA LEU A 208 4.03 -7.93 -17.36
C LEU A 208 4.72 -8.64 -18.52
N ASN A 209 4.05 -9.55 -19.24
CA ASN A 209 4.66 -10.25 -20.37
C ASN A 209 4.77 -9.38 -21.63
N ASN A 210 3.83 -8.46 -21.81
CA ASN A 210 3.71 -7.65 -23.03
C ASN A 210 3.48 -6.15 -22.76
N LEU A 211 3.41 -5.76 -21.48
CA LEU A 211 3.20 -4.41 -20.97
C LEU A 211 1.92 -3.72 -21.47
N LYS A 212 0.91 -4.51 -21.87
CA LYS A 212 -0.42 -3.98 -22.18
C LYS A 212 -1.14 -3.63 -20.89
N GLU A 213 -1.65 -2.41 -20.84
CA GLU A 213 -2.53 -1.93 -19.78
C GLU A 213 -4.00 -1.93 -20.23
N LYS A 214 -4.89 -2.23 -19.29
CA LYS A 214 -6.34 -2.21 -19.47
C LYS A 214 -6.98 -1.62 -18.24
N GLU A 215 -7.82 -0.59 -18.43
CA GLU A 215 -8.74 -0.17 -17.38
C GLU A 215 -9.77 -1.30 -17.17
N ILE A 216 -9.80 -1.83 -15.95
CA ILE A 216 -10.70 -2.92 -15.59
C ILE A 216 -11.87 -2.44 -14.72
N TYR A 217 -11.74 -1.25 -14.13
CA TYR A 217 -12.77 -0.67 -13.28
C TYR A 217 -12.58 0.84 -13.14
N LYS A 218 -13.70 1.57 -13.05
CA LYS A 218 -13.77 3.00 -12.72
C LYS A 218 -14.40 3.11 -11.33
N THR A 219 -13.66 3.64 -10.35
CA THR A 219 -14.12 3.77 -8.97
C THR A 219 -15.07 4.95 -8.80
N LYS A 220 -15.88 4.92 -7.74
CA LYS A 220 -16.82 5.99 -7.41
C LYS A 220 -16.16 7.19 -6.73
N GLY A 221 -15.01 6.98 -6.10
CA GLY A 221 -14.17 8.02 -5.52
C GLY A 221 -12.70 7.81 -5.88
N HIS A 222 -11.82 8.68 -5.36
CA HIS A 222 -10.39 8.64 -5.60
C HIS A 222 -9.71 7.42 -4.94
N PRO A 223 -9.14 6.47 -5.70
CA PRO A 223 -8.62 5.23 -5.14
C PRO A 223 -7.18 5.36 -4.61
N THR A 224 -6.97 5.03 -3.34
CA THR A 224 -5.70 5.20 -2.61
C THR A 224 -4.92 3.91 -2.46
N SER A 225 -5.58 2.77 -2.21
CA SER A 225 -4.88 1.51 -1.92
C SER A 225 -5.51 0.35 -2.66
N ILE A 226 -4.75 -0.72 -2.85
CA ILE A 226 -5.23 -1.92 -3.54
C ILE A 226 -4.60 -3.19 -2.96
N LEU A 227 -5.42 -4.23 -2.84
CA LEU A 227 -4.97 -5.57 -2.48
C LEU A 227 -5.65 -6.60 -3.37
N PHE A 228 -4.85 -7.50 -3.94
CA PHE A 228 -5.34 -8.71 -4.59
C PHE A 228 -5.52 -9.82 -3.56
N SER A 229 -6.68 -10.45 -3.53
CA SER A 229 -6.97 -11.62 -2.69
C SER A 229 -8.01 -12.52 -3.36
N ASN A 230 -7.62 -13.76 -3.69
CA ASN A 230 -8.50 -14.82 -4.22
C ASN A 230 -9.44 -14.36 -5.35
N GLY A 231 -8.88 -13.71 -6.38
CA GLY A 231 -9.64 -13.26 -7.54
C GLY A 231 -10.49 -12.00 -7.31
N LYS A 232 -10.29 -11.31 -6.17
CA LYS A 232 -10.89 -10.01 -5.90
C LYS A 232 -9.81 -8.95 -5.71
N LEU A 233 -10.16 -7.71 -6.04
CA LEU A 233 -9.40 -6.52 -5.68
C LEU A 233 -10.18 -5.75 -4.62
N TYR A 234 -9.51 -5.47 -3.50
CA TYR A 234 -9.98 -4.56 -2.47
C TYR A 234 -9.35 -3.21 -2.74
N VAL A 235 -10.16 -2.17 -2.98
CA VAL A 235 -9.69 -0.86 -3.43
C VAL A 235 -10.18 0.21 -2.47
N GLY A 236 -9.26 0.83 -1.75
CA GLY A 236 -9.55 1.86 -0.75
C GLY A 236 -9.75 3.20 -1.43
N LEU A 237 -10.64 4.03 -0.90
CA LEU A 237 -10.94 5.35 -1.43
C LEU A 237 -10.54 6.45 -0.41
N SER A 238 -10.12 7.62 -0.89
CA SER A 238 -9.94 8.81 -0.03
C SER A 238 -11.23 9.60 0.16
N ASP A 239 -12.14 9.48 -0.79
CA ASP A 239 -13.38 10.23 -0.85
C ASP A 239 -14.53 9.30 -0.47
N ASP A 240 -15.55 9.84 0.17
CA ASP A 240 -16.74 9.09 0.63
C ASP A 240 -16.49 7.99 1.67
N ASN A 241 -15.29 7.94 2.25
CA ASN A 241 -14.98 7.15 3.43
C ASN A 241 -15.17 5.62 3.29
N ASP A 242 -14.80 5.06 2.14
CA ASP A 242 -15.17 3.68 1.79
C ASP A 242 -14.04 2.90 1.07
N PHE A 243 -14.28 1.61 0.81
CA PHE A 243 -13.55 0.80 -0.13
C PHE A 243 -14.49 -0.04 -1.01
N GLU A 244 -14.04 -0.35 -2.22
CA GLU A 244 -14.78 -1.17 -3.18
C GLU A 244 -14.15 -2.56 -3.31
N ILE A 245 -14.99 -3.60 -3.46
CA ILE A 245 -14.54 -4.96 -3.75
C ILE A 245 -14.92 -5.32 -5.18
N ILE A 246 -13.92 -5.51 -6.02
CA ILE A 246 -14.05 -5.80 -7.45
C ILE A 246 -13.76 -7.28 -7.66
N GLU A 247 -14.69 -8.00 -8.28
CA GLU A 247 -14.48 -9.41 -8.68
C GLU A 247 -13.86 -9.44 -10.07
N LEU A 248 -12.73 -10.14 -10.19
CA LEU A 248 -12.07 -10.32 -11.48
C LEU A 248 -12.73 -11.47 -12.23
N GLN A 249 -13.13 -11.20 -13.46
CA GLN A 249 -13.60 -12.23 -14.38
C GLN A 249 -12.37 -12.88 -15.02
N TYR A 250 -12.16 -14.16 -14.74
CA TYR A 250 -11.14 -15.00 -15.37
C TYR A 250 -11.74 -15.82 -16.50
#